data_AF-A0A2D7Y3W2-F1
#
_entry.id   AF-A0A2D7Y3W2-F1
#
_cell.length_a   1.000
_cell.length_b   1.000
_cell.length_c   1.000
_cell.angle_alpha   90.00
_cell.angle_beta   90.00
_cell.angle_gamma   90.00
#
_symmetry.space_group_name_H-M   'P 1'
#
loop_
_entity.id
_entity.type
_entity.pdbx_description
1 polymer ?
#
loop_
_entity_poly.entity_id
_entity_poly.type
_entity_poly.pdbx_seq_one_letter_code
_entity_poly.pdbx_strand_id
1 'polypeptide(L)'
;MTLEEAYEADRRGLTAWLLSSTCIGCLVALPFIGLAFLSDPRLSTVPYILLLLVYAVVGTLMMTGLPAALLVGLVRQTRLVRGVADAGLSALVTCLIAAVLTGGSPIALILGLLGALGGLLYWLFAGRPQPQY
;
A
#
# COMPACT_ATOMS: atom_id res chain seq x y z
N MET A 1 7.36 -9.99 -27.10
CA MET A 1 7.01 -10.44 -25.74
C MET A 1 6.36 -11.80 -25.84
N THR A 2 6.98 -12.83 -25.28
CA THR A 2 6.39 -14.18 -25.22
C THR A 2 5.34 -14.25 -24.11
N LEU A 3 4.42 -15.22 -24.15
CA LEU A 3 3.43 -15.44 -23.08
C LEU A 3 4.08 -15.67 -21.71
N GLU A 4 5.27 -16.26 -21.71
CA GLU A 4 6.05 -16.58 -20.52
C GLU A 4 6.63 -15.30 -19.87
N GLU A 5 7.12 -14.35 -20.67
CA GLU A 5 7.59 -13.04 -20.20
C GLU A 5 6.45 -12.20 -19.61
N ALA A 6 5.26 -12.24 -20.22
CA ALA A 6 4.08 -11.54 -19.71
C ALA A 6 3.63 -12.10 -18.35
N TYR A 7 3.63 -13.43 -18.20
CA TYR A 7 3.28 -14.10 -16.95
C TYR A 7 4.30 -13.80 -15.83
N GLU A 8 5.60 -13.79 -16.14
CA GLU A 8 6.62 -13.41 -15.16
C GLU A 8 6.50 -11.96 -14.71
N ALA A 9 6.20 -11.04 -15.62
CA ALA A 9 6.00 -9.63 -15.29
C ALA A 9 4.79 -9.43 -14.35
N ASP A 10 3.68 -10.11 -14.63
CA ASP A 10 2.49 -10.08 -13.77
C ASP A 10 2.78 -10.68 -12.39
N ARG A 11 3.49 -11.82 -12.33
CA ARG A 11 3.87 -12.46 -11.07
C ARG A 11 4.75 -11.53 -10.21
N ARG A 12 5.74 -10.86 -10.81
CA ARG A 12 6.61 -9.89 -10.12
C ARG A 12 5.82 -8.71 -9.57
N GLY A 13 4.90 -8.15 -10.35
CA GLY A 13 4.00 -7.08 -9.91
C GLY A 13 3.15 -7.50 -8.72
N LEU A 14 2.58 -8.71 -8.76
CA LEU A 14 1.75 -9.26 -7.70
C LEU A 14 2.55 -9.51 -6.41
N THR A 15 3.78 -10.02 -6.52
CA THR A 15 4.68 -10.17 -5.36
C THR A 15 5.12 -8.84 -4.78
N ALA A 16 5.44 -7.84 -5.62
CA ALA A 16 5.81 -6.50 -5.17
C ALA A 16 4.65 -5.78 -4.45
N TRP A 17 3.44 -5.99 -4.95
CA TRP A 17 2.22 -5.48 -4.32
C TRP A 17 1.96 -6.13 -2.94
N LEU A 18 2.11 -7.45 -2.83
CA LEU A 18 1.98 -8.14 -1.55
C LEU A 18 3.06 -7.68 -0.55
N LEU A 19 4.31 -7.57 -0.99
CA LEU A 19 5.43 -7.13 -0.13
C LEU A 19 5.24 -5.69 0.36
N SER A 20 4.94 -4.75 -0.54
CA SER A 20 4.71 -3.35 -0.17
C SER A 20 3.53 -3.19 0.78
N SER A 21 2.42 -3.87 0.52
CA SER A 21 1.23 -3.82 1.39
C SER A 21 1.47 -4.45 2.75
N THR A 22 2.26 -5.52 2.81
CA THR A 22 2.69 -6.15 4.07
C THR A 22 3.61 -5.23 4.86
N CYS A 23 4.61 -4.63 4.21
CA CYS A 23 5.53 -3.68 4.87
C CYS A 23 4.78 -2.49 5.48
N ILE A 24 3.88 -1.86 4.71
CA ILE A 24 3.09 -0.72 5.21
C ILE A 24 2.09 -1.18 6.28
N GLY A 25 1.43 -2.33 6.09
CA GLY A 25 0.52 -2.90 7.08
C GLY A 25 1.21 -3.14 8.42
N CYS A 26 2.41 -3.73 8.40
CA CYS A 26 3.24 -3.90 9.60
C CYS A 26 3.65 -2.56 10.22
N LEU A 27 4.06 -1.59 9.39
CA LEU A 27 4.49 -0.26 9.86
C LEU A 27 3.33 0.51 10.53
N VAL A 28 2.11 0.38 10.00
CA VAL A 28 0.89 0.95 10.59
C VAL A 28 0.50 0.19 11.85
N ALA A 29 0.59 -1.13 11.88
CA ALA A 29 0.16 -1.96 13.02
C ALA A 29 1.06 -1.83 14.25
N LEU A 30 2.39 -1.69 14.05
CA LEU A 30 3.40 -1.67 15.13
C LEU A 30 3.10 -0.65 16.25
N PRO A 31 2.77 0.63 15.96
CA PRO A 31 2.38 1.61 16.97
C PRO A 31 1.16 1.18 17.80
N PHE A 32 0.13 0.60 17.17
CA PHE A 32 -1.08 0.16 17.88
C PHE A 32 -0.83 -1.07 18.73
N ILE A 33 0.01 -1.99 18.25
CA ILE A 33 0.46 -3.13 19.03
C ILE A 33 1.23 -2.62 20.26
N GLY A 34 2.21 -1.72 20.08
CA GLY A 34 2.97 -1.13 21.19
C GLY A 34 2.09 -0.40 22.20
N LEU A 35 1.12 0.39 21.74
CA LEU A 35 0.14 1.06 22.60
C LEU A 35 -0.74 0.06 23.35
N ALA A 36 -1.23 -0.99 22.70
CA ALA A 36 -2.03 -2.03 23.35
C ALA A 36 -1.26 -2.73 24.48
N PHE A 37 0.03 -3.02 24.26
CA PHE A 37 0.93 -3.56 25.28
C PHE A 37 1.11 -2.61 26.48
N LEU A 38 1.23 -1.30 26.23
CA LEU A 38 1.40 -0.29 27.27
C LEU A 38 0.11 0.00 28.04
N SER A 39 -1.05 -0.08 27.38
CA SER A 39 -2.34 0.27 27.99
C SER A 39 -2.92 -0.86 28.84
N ASP A 40 -2.82 -2.11 28.38
CA ASP A 40 -3.30 -3.27 29.14
C ASP A 40 -2.53 -4.53 28.76
N PRO A 41 -1.67 -5.06 29.65
CA PRO A 41 -0.92 -6.29 29.42
C PRO A 41 -1.81 -7.50 29.14
N ARG A 42 -3.10 -7.47 29.51
CA ARG A 42 -4.04 -8.57 29.25
C ARG A 42 -4.49 -8.64 27.78
N LEU A 43 -4.42 -7.51 27.07
CA LEU A 43 -4.68 -7.44 25.62
C LEU A 43 -3.48 -7.95 24.79
N SER A 44 -2.35 -8.25 25.42
CA SER A 44 -1.13 -8.77 24.76
C SER A 44 -1.21 -10.24 24.33
N THR A 45 -2.40 -10.84 24.33
CA THR A 45 -2.55 -12.21 23.85
C THR A 45 -2.18 -12.26 22.36
N VAL A 46 -1.29 -13.20 22.02
CA VAL A 46 -0.85 -13.50 20.64
C VAL A 46 -2.00 -13.43 19.60
N PRO A 47 -3.20 -13.99 19.84
CA PRO A 47 -4.31 -13.88 18.87
C PRO A 47 -4.78 -12.45 18.60
N TYR A 48 -4.79 -11.55 19.60
CA TYR A 48 -5.24 -10.17 19.41
C TYR A 48 -4.25 -9.36 18.57
N ILE A 49 -2.94 -9.55 18.81
CA ILE A 49 -1.87 -8.93 18.03
C ILE A 49 -1.92 -9.42 16.57
N LEU A 50 -2.12 -10.72 16.37
CA LEU A 50 -2.24 -11.31 15.03
C LEU A 50 -3.46 -10.74 14.30
N LEU A 51 -4.59 -10.61 14.98
CA LEU A 51 -5.82 -10.04 14.43
C LEU A 51 -5.61 -8.58 13.99
N LEU A 52 -4.98 -7.76 14.84
CA LEU A 52 -4.62 -6.37 14.52
C LEU A 52 -3.71 -6.27 13.30
N LEU A 53 -2.71 -7.15 13.21
CA LEU A 53 -1.79 -7.21 12.08
C LEU A 53 -2.54 -7.59 10.78
N VAL A 54 -3.42 -8.60 10.85
CA VAL A 54 -4.24 -9.03 9.71
C VAL A 54 -5.18 -7.92 9.26
N TYR A 55 -5.87 -7.23 10.16
CA TYR A 55 -6.72 -6.09 9.80
C TYR A 55 -5.92 -4.95 9.17
N ALA A 56 -4.74 -4.64 9.70
CA ALA A 56 -3.88 -3.61 9.13
C ALA A 56 -3.40 -3.98 7.73
N VAL A 57 -2.98 -5.23 7.51
CA VAL A 57 -2.51 -5.73 6.20
C VAL A 57 -3.66 -5.85 5.20
N VAL A 58 -4.82 -6.36 5.59
CA VAL A 58 -6.00 -6.42 4.69
C VAL A 58 -6.51 -5.02 4.38
N GLY A 59 -6.54 -4.13 5.38
CA GLY A 59 -6.89 -2.74 5.20
C GLY A 59 -5.95 -2.03 4.23
N THR A 60 -4.64 -2.22 4.36
CA THR A 60 -3.67 -1.67 3.40
C THR A 60 -3.83 -2.31 2.03
N LEU A 61 -3.99 -3.63 1.91
CA LEU A 61 -4.23 -4.30 0.61
C LEU A 61 -5.44 -3.72 -0.13
N MET A 62 -6.55 -3.46 0.56
CA MET A 62 -7.73 -2.86 -0.06
C MET A 62 -7.51 -1.39 -0.45
N MET A 63 -6.80 -0.63 0.41
CA MET A 63 -6.52 0.78 0.19
C MET A 63 -5.45 1.04 -0.87
N THR A 64 -4.52 0.10 -1.10
CA THR A 64 -3.43 0.23 -2.07
C THR A 64 -3.69 -0.52 -3.37
N GLY A 65 -4.40 -1.66 -3.34
CA GLY A 65 -4.67 -2.50 -4.52
C GLY A 65 -5.59 -1.85 -5.55
N LEU A 66 -6.62 -1.15 -5.10
CA LEU A 66 -7.53 -0.41 -5.98
C LEU A 66 -6.83 0.77 -6.69
N PRO A 67 -6.09 1.65 -5.99
CA PRO A 67 -5.33 2.71 -6.65
C PRO A 67 -4.25 2.16 -7.59
N ALA A 68 -3.54 1.08 -7.22
CA ALA A 68 -2.51 0.48 -8.06
C ALA A 68 -3.08 -0.03 -9.40
N ALA A 69 -4.26 -0.67 -9.38
CA ALA A 69 -4.94 -1.13 -10.61
C ALA A 69 -5.37 0.05 -11.51
N LEU A 70 -5.90 1.11 -10.92
CA LEU A 70 -6.27 2.35 -11.63
C LEU A 70 -5.04 3.06 -12.21
N LEU A 71 -3.93 3.08 -11.46
CA LEU A 71 -2.64 3.64 -11.84
C LEU A 71 -2.03 2.95 -13.05
N VAL A 72 -2.05 1.62 -13.08
CA VAL A 72 -1.57 0.85 -14.24
C VAL A 72 -2.34 1.23 -15.50
N GLY A 73 -3.65 1.46 -15.40
CA GLY A 73 -4.47 1.98 -16.49
C GLY A 73 -4.09 3.40 -16.93
N LEU A 74 -3.99 4.34 -15.97
CA LEU A 74 -3.68 5.75 -16.21
C LEU A 74 -2.28 5.97 -16.80
N VAL A 75 -1.28 5.26 -16.27
CA VAL A 75 0.10 5.37 -16.71
C VAL A 75 0.29 4.81 -18.12
N ARG A 76 -0.42 3.72 -18.47
CA ARG A 76 -0.43 3.19 -19.84
C ARG A 76 -0.95 4.23 -20.85
N GLN A 77 -1.79 5.16 -20.42
CA GLN A 77 -2.38 6.19 -21.28
C GLN A 77 -1.58 7.51 -21.30
N THR A 78 -0.91 7.89 -20.20
CA THR A 78 -0.40 9.27 -20.01
C THR A 78 1.11 9.45 -20.15
N ARG A 79 1.91 8.38 -20.34
CA ARG A 79 3.40 8.44 -20.42
C ARG A 79 4.08 9.14 -19.22
N LEU A 80 3.39 9.26 -18.08
CA LEU A 80 3.95 9.86 -16.86
C LEU A 80 5.12 9.04 -16.30
N VAL A 81 6.03 9.71 -15.60
CA VAL A 81 7.13 9.07 -14.87
C VAL A 81 6.54 8.21 -13.75
N ARG A 82 6.51 6.88 -13.99
CA ARG A 82 5.84 5.87 -13.16
C ARG A 82 6.05 6.04 -11.66
N GLY A 83 7.28 6.24 -11.18
CA GLY A 83 7.54 6.32 -9.75
C GLY A 83 6.83 7.48 -9.03
N VAL A 84 6.72 8.64 -9.70
CA VAL A 84 6.00 9.80 -9.13
C VAL A 84 4.48 9.61 -9.24
N ALA A 85 4.02 8.99 -10.32
CA ALA A 85 2.62 8.64 -10.46
C ALA A 85 2.20 7.61 -9.40
N ASP A 86 2.96 6.52 -9.24
CA ASP A 86 2.66 5.43 -8.32
C ASP A 86 2.64 5.90 -6.86
N ALA A 87 3.62 6.71 -6.45
CA ALA A 87 3.64 7.32 -5.12
C ALA A 87 2.57 8.41 -4.98
N GLY A 88 2.43 9.31 -5.96
CA GLY A 88 1.53 10.47 -5.88
C GLY A 88 0.05 10.10 -5.92
N LEU A 89 -0.36 9.20 -6.81
CA LEU A 89 -1.75 8.72 -6.89
C LEU A 89 -2.09 7.83 -5.69
N SER A 90 -1.17 6.99 -5.22
CA SER A 90 -1.40 6.25 -3.97
C SER A 90 -1.58 7.21 -2.80
N ALA A 91 -0.72 8.24 -2.69
CA ALA A 91 -0.86 9.27 -1.66
C ALA A 91 -2.20 10.01 -1.74
N LEU A 92 -2.59 10.41 -2.94
CA LEU A 92 -3.79 11.21 -3.18
C LEU A 92 -5.06 10.40 -2.93
N VAL A 93 -5.11 9.15 -3.40
CA VAL A 93 -6.26 8.26 -3.15
C VAL A 93 -6.35 7.89 -1.68
N THR A 94 -5.24 7.54 -1.03
CA THR A 94 -5.25 7.25 0.42
C THR A 94 -5.64 8.49 1.23
N CYS A 95 -5.15 9.68 0.86
CA CYS A 95 -5.53 10.93 1.51
C CYS A 95 -7.01 11.26 1.32
N LEU A 96 -7.58 11.07 0.13
CA LEU A 96 -9.00 11.32 -0.14
C LEU A 96 -9.90 10.36 0.65
N ILE A 97 -9.59 9.07 0.64
CA ILE A 97 -10.35 8.08 1.40
C ILE A 97 -10.25 8.39 2.90
N ALA A 98 -9.05 8.69 3.39
CA ALA A 98 -8.84 9.07 4.78
C ALA A 98 -9.58 10.37 5.15
N ALA A 99 -9.61 11.36 4.27
CA ALA A 99 -10.32 12.62 4.49
C ALA A 99 -11.84 12.38 4.60
N VAL A 100 -12.41 11.52 3.75
CA VAL A 100 -13.83 11.15 3.83
C VAL A 100 -14.13 10.41 5.14
N LEU A 101 -13.30 9.43 5.51
CA LEU A 101 -13.52 8.61 6.71
C LEU A 101 -13.33 9.38 8.02
N THR A 102 -12.47 10.41 8.02
CA THR A 102 -12.15 11.19 9.23
C THR A 102 -12.83 12.56 9.28
N GLY A 103 -13.72 12.86 8.33
CA GLY A 103 -14.42 14.15 8.27
C GLY A 103 -13.49 15.34 8.01
N GLY A 104 -12.41 15.15 7.24
CA GLY A 104 -11.44 16.19 6.91
C GLY A 104 -10.38 16.44 7.97
N SER A 105 -10.21 15.51 8.92
CA SER A 105 -9.15 15.60 9.94
C SER A 105 -7.76 15.68 9.31
N PRO A 106 -6.81 16.44 9.89
CA PRO A 106 -5.42 16.48 9.44
C PRO A 106 -4.72 15.11 9.48
N ILE A 107 -5.28 14.14 10.21
CA ILE A 107 -4.84 12.72 10.18
C ILE A 107 -4.87 12.16 8.76
N ALA A 108 -5.76 12.65 7.89
CA ALA A 108 -5.83 12.25 6.49
C ALA A 108 -4.53 12.53 5.72
N LEU A 109 -3.80 13.60 6.05
CA LEU A 109 -2.50 13.91 5.44
C LEU A 109 -1.44 12.89 5.83
N ILE A 110 -1.42 12.47 7.10
CA ILE A 110 -0.50 11.45 7.60
C ILE A 110 -0.76 10.11 6.90
N LEU A 111 -2.04 9.75 6.76
CA LEU A 111 -2.44 8.55 6.03
C LEU A 111 -2.09 8.65 4.53
N GLY A 112 -2.22 9.83 3.93
CA GLY A 112 -1.76 10.11 2.57
C GLY A 112 -0.25 9.88 2.38
N LEU A 113 0.58 10.32 3.34
CA LEU A 113 2.03 10.06 3.30
C LEU A 113 2.36 8.56 3.41
N LEU A 114 1.60 7.79 4.20
CA LEU A 114 1.74 6.34 4.25
C LEU A 114 1.34 5.68 2.91
N GLY A 115 0.30 6.20 2.26
CA GLY A 115 -0.07 5.81 0.90
C GLY A 115 1.05 6.09 -0.12
N ALA A 116 1.70 7.26 0.00
CA ALA A 116 2.86 7.62 -0.83
C ALA A 116 4.01 6.63 -0.65
N LEU A 117 4.30 6.29 0.61
CA LEU A 117 5.36 5.36 0.98
C LEU A 117 5.07 3.94 0.48
N GLY A 118 3.80 3.52 0.51
CA GLY A 118 3.35 2.26 -0.08
C GLY A 118 3.53 2.21 -1.60
N GLY A 119 3.14 3.27 -2.30
CA GLY A 119 3.37 3.39 -3.75
C GLY A 119 4.86 3.39 -4.11
N LEU A 120 5.70 4.04 -3.30
CA LEU A 120 7.15 4.04 -3.48
C LEU A 120 7.77 2.66 -3.24
N LEU A 121 7.35 1.95 -2.18
CA LEU A 121 7.81 0.58 -1.90
C LEU A 121 7.37 -0.38 -3.01
N TYR A 122 6.14 -0.24 -3.50
CA TYR A 122 5.67 -1.00 -4.65
C TYR A 122 6.56 -0.76 -5.87
N TRP A 123 6.87 0.50 -6.18
CA TRP A 123 7.76 0.86 -7.29
C TRP A 123 9.17 0.28 -7.13
N LEU A 124 9.73 0.30 -5.90
CA LEU A 124 11.04 -0.28 -5.60
C LEU A 124 11.04 -1.82 -5.76
N PHE A 125 10.00 -2.50 -5.28
CA PHE A 125 9.92 -3.97 -5.33
C PHE A 125 9.51 -4.51 -6.71
N ALA A 126 8.64 -3.81 -7.43
CA ALA A 126 8.23 -4.20 -8.79
C ALA A 126 9.38 -4.00 -9.79
N GLY A 127 10.41 -3.22 -9.39
CA GLY A 127 11.46 -2.75 -10.27
C GLY A 127 10.93 -1.75 -11.30
N ARG A 128 11.82 -1.06 -12.01
CA ARG A 128 11.40 -0.28 -13.19
C ARG A 128 10.79 -1.27 -14.18
N PRO A 129 9.48 -1.24 -14.47
CA PRO A 129 8.94 -2.12 -15.47
C PRO A 129 9.48 -1.63 -16.80
N GLN A 130 10.15 -2.51 -17.54
CA GLN A 130 10.56 -2.19 -18.90
C GLN A 130 9.28 -1.83 -19.70
N PRO A 131 9.30 -0.76 -20.49
CA PRO A 131 8.21 -0.49 -21.42
C PRO A 131 7.96 -1.75 -22.25
N GLN A 132 6.69 -2.14 -22.43
CA GLN A 132 6.31 -3.29 -23.26
C GLN A 132 6.47 -3.01 -24.76
N TYR A 133 7.29 -2.01 -25.13
CA TYR A 133 7.56 -1.61 -26.51
C TYR A 133 8.99 -1.97 -26.85
#